data_AF-A0A9D6R871-F1
#
_entry.id   AF-A0A9D6R871-F1
#
_cell.length_a   1.000
_cell.length_b   1.000
_cell.length_c   1.000
_cell.angle_alpha   90.00
_cell.angle_beta   90.00
_cell.angle_gamma   90.00
#
_symmetry.space_group_name_H-M   'P 1'
#
loop_
_entity.id
_entity.type
_entity.pdbx_description
1 polymer ?
#
loop_
_entity_poly.entity_id
_entity_poly.type
_entity_poly.pdbx_seq_one_letter_code
_entity_poly.pdbx_strand_id
1 'polypeptide(L)'
;MLDYIYDQAKQLIENVREETRENGILPLLEPIAPFNRSRLLLPLVVAGALISLIFLSGIAIGAFAALFTALVGLYLLLSEVFGLSLELTALSR
;
A
#
# COMPACT_ATOMS: atom_id res chain seq x y z
N MET A 1 17.41 18.22 -5.36
CA MET A 1 16.51 17.67 -4.30
C MET A 1 15.97 16.31 -4.71
N LEU A 2 15.42 16.17 -5.93
CA LEU A 2 15.05 14.85 -6.48
C LEU A 2 16.24 13.89 -6.58
N ASP A 3 17.42 14.37 -7.01
CA ASP A 3 18.63 13.55 -7.08
C ASP A 3 19.08 13.03 -5.72
N TYR A 4 18.91 13.82 -4.66
CA TYR A 4 19.20 13.42 -3.29
C TYR A 4 18.27 12.31 -2.80
N ILE A 5 16.96 12.41 -3.09
CA ILE A 5 15.98 11.37 -2.76
C ILE A 5 16.27 10.08 -3.56
N TYR A 6 16.66 10.24 -4.82
CA TYR A 6 17.02 9.12 -5.69
C TYR A 6 18.27 8.39 -5.20
N ASP A 7 19.33 9.13 -4.83
CA ASP A 7 20.55 8.54 -4.29
C ASP A 7 20.30 7.86 -2.94
N GLN A 8 19.43 8.43 -2.10
CA GLN A 8 19.03 7.81 -0.83
C GLN A 8 18.26 6.51 -1.05
N ALA A 9 17.31 6.50 -1.98
CA ALA A 9 16.57 5.30 -2.34
C ALA A 9 17.49 4.22 -2.93
N LYS A 10 18.46 4.63 -3.76
CA LYS A 10 19.44 3.73 -4.35
C LYS A 10 20.33 3.08 -3.28
N GLN A 11 20.84 3.87 -2.34
CA GLN A 11 21.63 3.36 -1.21
C GLN A 11 20.84 2.40 -0.34
N LEU A 12 19.56 2.70 -0.06
CA LEU A 12 18.70 1.79 0.70
C LEU A 12 18.48 0.47 -0.02
N ILE A 13 18.23 0.50 -1.33
CA ILE A 13 18.03 -0.71 -2.15
C ILE A 13 19.32 -1.53 -2.23
N GLU A 14 20.47 -0.89 -2.38
CA GLU A 14 21.78 -1.55 -2.40
C GLU A 14 22.08 -2.23 -1.05
N ASN A 15 21.85 -1.54 0.07
CA ASN A 15 22.04 -2.11 1.41
C ASN A 15 21.11 -3.29 1.67
N VAL A 16 19.81 -3.18 1.34
CA VAL A 16 18.85 -4.28 1.49
C VAL A 16 19.26 -5.48 0.62
N ARG A 17 19.75 -5.23 -0.60
CA ARG A 17 20.20 -6.28 -1.51
C ARG A 17 21.45 -7.00 -1.00
N GLU A 18 22.41 -6.28 -0.43
CA GLU A 18 23.61 -6.86 0.17
C GLU A 18 23.28 -7.69 1.41
N GLU A 19 22.44 -7.15 2.30
CA GLU A 19 22.02 -7.84 3.53
C GLU A 19 21.16 -9.10 3.23
N THR A 20 20.31 -9.03 2.21
CA THR A 20 19.53 -10.19 1.72
C THR A 20 20.41 -11.25 1.04
N ARG A 21 21.54 -10.84 0.45
CA ARG A 21 22.48 -11.77 -0.21
C ARG A 21 23.33 -12.53 0.82
N GLU A 22 23.69 -11.89 1.93
CA GLU A 22 24.48 -12.53 3.00
C GLU A 22 23.63 -13.36 3.95
N ASN A 23 22.47 -12.85 4.39
CA ASN A 23 21.66 -13.50 5.44
C ASN A 23 20.36 -14.14 4.91
N GLY A 24 20.08 -14.04 3.60
CA GLY A 24 18.83 -14.50 3.00
C GLY A 24 17.64 -13.58 3.32
N ILE A 25 16.40 -14.01 3.01
CA ILE A 25 15.16 -13.28 3.37
C ILE A 25 14.73 -13.51 4.84
N LEU A 26 15.39 -14.44 5.54
CA LEU A 26 15.04 -14.84 6.91
C LEU A 26 15.07 -13.68 7.92
N PRO A 27 16.02 -12.72 7.86
CA PRO A 27 16.03 -11.57 8.76
C PRO A 27 14.86 -10.60 8.53
N LEU A 28 14.31 -10.55 7.32
CA LEU A 28 13.15 -9.70 6.99
C LEU A 28 11.84 -10.28 7.55
N LEU A 29 11.83 -11.59 7.78
CA LEU A 29 10.73 -12.30 8.44
C LEU A 29 10.92 -12.35 9.96
N GLU A 30 12.11 -12.01 10.45
CA GLU A 30 12.38 -11.98 11.87
C GLU A 30 11.82 -10.68 12.48
N PRO A 31 11.00 -10.75 13.52
CA PRO A 31 10.42 -9.55 14.11
C PRO A 31 11.52 -8.62 14.62
N ILE A 32 11.36 -7.32 14.41
CA ILE A 32 12.31 -6.31 14.91
C ILE A 32 12.38 -6.31 16.45
N ALA A 33 13.59 -6.09 16.98
CA ALA A 33 13.78 -5.92 18.43
C ALA A 33 12.92 -4.75 18.95
N PRO A 34 12.36 -4.83 20.18
CA PRO A 34 12.57 -5.84 21.22
C PRO A 34 11.67 -7.09 21.10
N PHE A 35 10.82 -7.17 20.08
CA PHE A 35 9.80 -8.22 19.99
C PHE A 35 10.35 -9.60 19.61
N ASN A 36 11.59 -9.67 19.10
CA ASN A 36 12.28 -10.94 18.83
C ASN A 36 12.70 -11.72 20.10
N ARG A 37 12.75 -11.05 21.26
CA ARG A 37 13.38 -11.62 22.48
C ARG A 37 12.42 -12.45 23.32
N SER A 38 11.12 -12.16 23.28
CA SER A 38 10.14 -12.80 24.15
C SER A 38 9.24 -13.75 23.37
N ARG A 39 9.24 -15.03 23.78
CA ARG A 39 8.41 -16.10 23.20
C ARG A 39 6.90 -15.83 23.27
N LEU A 40 6.45 -14.95 24.18
CA LEU A 40 5.04 -14.57 24.30
C LEU A 40 4.69 -13.30 23.51
N LEU A 41 5.63 -12.37 23.36
CA LEU A 41 5.38 -11.13 22.59
C LEU A 41 5.34 -11.39 21.09
N LEU A 42 6.13 -12.35 20.61
CA LEU A 42 6.22 -12.70 19.20
C LEU A 42 4.86 -13.08 18.58
N PRO A 43 4.10 -14.08 19.10
CA PRO A 43 2.78 -14.42 18.54
C PRO A 43 1.76 -13.29 18.69
N LEU A 44 1.87 -12.47 19.74
CA LEU A 44 0.96 -11.34 19.97
C LEU A 44 1.17 -10.23 18.93
N VAL A 45 2.41 -9.90 18.61
CA VAL A 45 2.75 -8.91 17.57
C VAL A 45 2.30 -9.39 16.20
N VAL A 46 2.52 -10.67 15.89
CA VAL A 46 2.06 -11.26 14.63
C VAL A 46 0.53 -11.20 14.52
N ALA A 47 -0.19 -11.57 15.59
CA ALA A 47 -1.66 -11.47 15.61
C ALA A 47 -2.12 -10.02 15.44
N GLY A 48 -1.51 -9.06 16.15
CA GLY A 48 -1.81 -7.64 16.02
C GLY A 48 -1.54 -7.10 14.60
N ALA A 49 -0.46 -7.53 13.97
CA ALA A 49 -0.13 -7.15 12.60
C ALA A 49 -1.15 -7.71 11.59
N LEU A 50 -1.55 -8.97 11.74
CA LEU A 50 -2.57 -9.59 10.90
C LEU A 50 -3.93 -8.91 11.05
N ILE A 51 -4.34 -8.62 12.29
CA ILE A 51 -5.58 -7.88 12.56
C ILE A 51 -5.52 -6.50 11.89
N SER A 52 -4.43 -5.76 12.10
CA SER A 52 -4.25 -4.43 11.50
C SER A 52 -4.31 -4.49 9.97
N LEU A 53 -3.68 -5.51 9.35
CA LEU A 53 -3.71 -5.71 7.90
C LEU A 53 -5.14 -5.95 7.39
N ILE A 54 -5.92 -6.78 8.09
CA ILE A 54 -7.33 -7.06 7.74
C ILE A 54 -8.15 -5.76 7.80
N PHE A 55 -8.03 -5.01 8.90
CA PHE A 55 -8.74 -3.74 9.05
C PHE A 55 -8.35 -2.73 7.97
N LEU A 56 -7.05 -2.57 7.72
CA LEU A 56 -6.55 -1.62 6.74
C LEU A 56 -6.96 -2.01 5.32
N SER A 57 -6.97 -3.31 4.99
CA SER A 57 -7.49 -3.82 3.73
C SER A 57 -8.98 -3.53 3.58
N GLY A 58 -9.77 -3.74 4.64
CA GLY A 58 -11.19 -3.39 4.65
C GLY A 58 -11.43 -1.90 4.42
N ILE A 59 -10.65 -1.03 5.07
CA ILE A 59 -10.70 0.43 4.87
C ILE A 59 -10.37 0.78 3.43
N ALA A 60 -9.33 0.17 2.85
CA ALA A 60 -8.93 0.42 1.47
C ALA A 60 -10.03 0.04 0.47
N ILE A 61 -10.66 -1.13 0.66
CA ILE A 61 -11.80 -1.58 -0.15
C ILE A 61 -12.99 -0.62 0.01
N GLY A 62 -13.30 -0.22 1.23
CA GLY A 62 -14.38 0.74 1.52
C GLY A 62 -14.14 2.11 0.88
N ALA A 63 -12.91 2.63 0.94
CA ALA A 63 -12.52 3.88 0.29
C ALA A 63 -12.66 3.78 -1.24
N PHE A 64 -12.27 2.64 -1.82
CA PHE A 64 -12.44 2.40 -3.26
C PHE A 64 -13.92 2.38 -3.67
N ALA A 65 -14.77 1.69 -2.90
CA ALA A 65 -16.21 1.65 -3.14
C ALA A 65 -16.86 3.05 -3.00
N ALA A 66 -16.44 3.83 -2.00
CA ALA A 66 -16.91 5.19 -1.81
C ALA A 66 -16.50 6.10 -2.99
N LEU A 67 -15.24 6.01 -3.44
CA LEU A 67 -14.76 6.73 -4.61
C LEU A 67 -15.55 6.35 -5.86
N PHE A 68 -15.74 5.06 -6.11
CA PHE A 68 -16.53 4.58 -7.24
C PHE A 68 -17.96 5.12 -7.20
N THR A 69 -18.60 5.06 -6.04
CA THR A 69 -19.96 5.59 -5.84
C THR A 69 -20.01 7.09 -6.09
N ALA A 70 -19.02 7.84 -5.63
CA ALA A 70 -18.92 9.28 -5.88
C ALA A 70 -18.75 9.58 -7.38
N LEU A 71 -17.96 8.80 -8.11
CA LEU A 71 -17.81 8.93 -9.57
C LEU A 71 -19.11 8.62 -10.30
N VAL A 72 -19.83 7.58 -9.90
CA VAL A 72 -21.17 7.28 -10.46
C VAL A 72 -22.14 8.43 -10.17
N GLY A 73 -22.17 8.93 -8.94
CA GLY A 73 -23.00 10.08 -8.58
C GLY A 73 -22.66 11.33 -9.40
N LEU A 74 -21.37 11.59 -9.61
CA LEU A 74 -20.90 12.68 -10.46
C LEU A 74 -21.34 12.48 -11.91
N TYR A 75 -21.19 11.27 -12.45
CA TYR A 75 -21.63 10.93 -13.80
C TYR A 75 -23.12 11.25 -13.98
N LEU A 76 -23.97 10.76 -13.06
CA LEU A 76 -25.41 10.99 -13.10
C LEU A 76 -25.76 12.47 -12.96
N LEU A 77 -25.04 13.21 -12.11
CA LEU A 77 -25.24 14.64 -11.98
C LEU A 77 -24.93 15.36 -13.30
N LEU A 78 -23.80 15.04 -13.93
CA LEU A 78 -23.39 15.66 -15.18
C LEU A 78 -24.33 15.29 -16.33
N SER A 79 -24.75 14.03 -16.44
CA SER A 79 -25.62 13.57 -17.53
C SER A 79 -27.07 14.01 -17.35
N GLU A 80 -27.66 13.79 -16.17
CA GLU A 80 -29.10 13.98 -15.95
C GLU A 80 -29.44 15.42 -15.54
N VAL A 81 -28.61 16.05 -14.71
CA VAL A 81 -28.89 17.41 -14.22
C VAL A 81 -28.33 18.46 -15.15
N PHE A 82 -27.11 18.25 -15.66
CA PHE A 82 -26.44 19.21 -16.54
C PHE A 82 -26.55 18.89 -18.03
N GLY A 83 -27.05 17.71 -18.41
CA GLY A 83 -27.22 17.33 -19.82
C GLY A 83 -25.91 17.13 -20.59
N LEU A 84 -24.79 16.93 -19.89
CA LEU A 84 -23.48 16.76 -20.50
C LEU A 84 -23.26 15.30 -20.94
N SER A 85 -22.90 15.11 -22.21
CA SER A 85 -22.50 13.80 -22.74
C SER A 85 -21.00 13.61 -22.56
N LEU A 86 -20.60 12.55 -21.85
CA LEU A 86 -19.20 12.19 -21.62
C LEU A 86 -18.78 11.14 -22.66
N GLU A 87 -18.00 11.56 -23.65
CA GLU A 87 -17.39 10.66 -24.63
C GLU A 87 -16.06 10.12 -24.10
N LEU A 88 -15.97 8.78 -23.95
CA LEU A 88 -14.74 8.09 -23.56
C LEU A 88 -13.92 7.76 -24.80
N THR A 89 -12.95 8.61 -25.13
CA THR A 89 -11.99 8.32 -26.19
C THR A 89 -10.89 7.42 -25.66
N ALA A 90 -10.85 6.17 -26.11
CA ALA A 90 -9.73 5.27 -25.85
C ALA A 90 -8.49 5.75 -26.61
N LEU A 91 -7.41 6.05 -25.89
CA LEU A 91 -6.09 6.32 -26.47
C LEU A 91 -5.47 4.98 -26.90
N SER A 92 -5.87 4.46 -28.06
CA SER A 92 -5.15 3.35 -28.71
C SER A 92 -3.92 3.91 -29.41
N ARG A 93 -2.73 3.44 -29.02
CA ARG A 93 -1.48 3.66 -29.74
C ARG A 93 -1.16 2.44 -30.60
#